data_AF-A0A077XPJ6-F1
#
_entry.id   AF-A0A077XPJ6-F1
#
_cell.length_a   1.000
_cell.length_b   1.000
_cell.length_c   1.000
_cell.angle_alpha   90.00
_cell.angle_beta   90.00
_cell.angle_gamma   90.00
#
_symmetry.space_group_name_H-M   'P 1'
#
loop_
_entity.id
_entity.type
_entity.pdbx_description
1 polymer ?
#
loop_
_entity_poly.entity_id
_entity_poly.type
_entity_poly.pdbx_seq_one_letter_code
_entity_poly.pdbx_strand_id
1 'polypeptide(L)'
;MKRLFFAVLGFAALASCHNKTNKKSSIPTDSVAAVVENEIHKELYGNWVGDFTVDEKVSEEILQNKGEFPAGFDYSPKINLTIKRITADTVIGQNVVKGNLRPLVGKIEENGNVISFILDEPGDKKSDGRFEFKWKNDTLVGSWTAFDQGVHVRKRNFKLTKKQFVYNANLMLPNDEHSEPLIDWYASKKETQTVEDGDTTYTYINDLYRAASPAVFKLNGSKMKLTEGDLKNLKKLDLEIIRNTIFARHGYAFTKINVRQFFDPVDWYVPVSNDVTKELSKLERDNIAILTRFEKYATDNYDQFGR
;
A
#
# COMPACT_ATOMS: atom_id res chain seq x y z
N MET A 1 -58.51 -33.20 3.20
CA MET A 1 -59.97 -32.95 3.28
C MET A 1 -60.30 -31.74 2.39
N LYS A 2 -61.25 -31.93 1.46
CA LYS A 2 -62.13 -30.98 0.70
C LYS A 2 -61.58 -29.56 0.41
N ARG A 3 -61.16 -29.19 -0.81
CA ARG A 3 -61.88 -28.83 -2.07
C ARG A 3 -62.91 -27.69 -1.99
N LEU A 4 -62.60 -26.63 -2.76
CA LEU A 4 -63.44 -25.73 -3.61
C LEU A 4 -64.62 -24.94 -2.98
N PHE A 5 -64.72 -23.63 -3.29
CA PHE A 5 -65.51 -23.14 -4.45
C PHE A 5 -65.35 -21.62 -4.70
N PHE A 6 -65.46 -21.26 -5.98
CA PHE A 6 -65.56 -19.93 -6.59
C PHE A 6 -66.87 -19.20 -6.22
N ALA A 7 -66.87 -17.86 -6.22
CA ALA A 7 -67.94 -17.06 -6.82
C ALA A 7 -67.48 -15.62 -7.13
N VAL A 8 -67.70 -15.24 -8.39
CA VAL A 8 -67.50 -13.92 -9.00
C VAL A 8 -68.78 -13.11 -8.89
N LEU A 9 -68.69 -11.80 -8.66
CA LEU A 9 -69.66 -10.74 -9.03
C LEU A 9 -68.92 -9.41 -8.77
N GLY A 10 -68.89 -8.41 -9.63
CA GLY A 10 -69.69 -8.05 -10.80
C GLY A 10 -69.57 -6.52 -10.91
N PHE A 11 -69.23 -6.03 -12.09
CA PHE A 11 -68.99 -4.63 -12.44
C PHE A 11 -70.16 -3.70 -12.04
N ALA A 12 -69.84 -2.50 -11.53
CA ALA A 12 -70.67 -1.32 -11.74
C ALA A 12 -69.77 -0.07 -11.83
N ALA A 13 -69.54 0.37 -13.07
CA ALA A 13 -69.01 1.69 -13.36
C ALA A 13 -70.18 2.68 -13.35
N LEU A 14 -70.08 3.74 -12.57
CA LEU A 14 -70.82 4.98 -12.83
C LEU A 14 -69.80 6.11 -12.94
N ALA A 15 -69.63 6.56 -14.18
CA ALA A 15 -69.02 7.82 -14.50
C ALA A 15 -69.99 8.94 -14.10
N SER A 16 -69.50 9.90 -13.31
CA SER A 16 -70.08 11.23 -13.23
C SER A 16 -68.95 12.24 -13.36
N CYS A 17 -68.88 12.88 -14.52
CA CYS A 17 -68.07 14.06 -14.76
C CYS A 17 -68.99 15.27 -14.85
N HIS A 18 -68.91 16.19 -13.88
CA HIS A 18 -69.15 17.61 -14.16
C HIS A 18 -68.32 18.55 -13.27
N ASN A 19 -67.12 18.83 -13.77
CA ASN A 19 -66.45 20.11 -13.94
C ASN A 19 -66.46 21.26 -12.88
N LYS A 20 -65.20 21.72 -12.68
CA LYS A 20 -64.67 23.03 -12.22
C LYS A 20 -64.67 23.22 -10.68
N THR A 21 -63.52 23.39 -10.03
CA THR A 21 -62.43 24.33 -10.34
C THR A 21 -61.02 23.81 -9.99
N ASN A 22 -60.07 24.17 -10.85
CA ASN A 22 -58.63 23.99 -10.72
C ASN A 22 -58.04 24.51 -9.40
N LYS A 23 -57.27 23.67 -8.71
CA LYS A 23 -56.00 24.05 -8.07
C LYS A 23 -54.98 22.96 -8.36
N LYS A 24 -54.13 23.23 -9.36
CA LYS A 24 -52.90 22.47 -9.60
C LYS A 24 -51.99 22.66 -8.38
N SER A 25 -51.81 21.62 -7.59
CA SER A 25 -50.62 21.49 -6.74
C SER A 25 -49.57 20.79 -7.59
N SER A 26 -48.69 21.60 -8.19
CA SER A 26 -47.44 21.11 -8.76
C SER A 26 -46.52 20.74 -7.61
N ILE A 27 -46.31 19.45 -7.42
CA ILE A 27 -45.15 18.95 -6.68
C ILE A 27 -43.91 19.46 -7.44
N PRO A 28 -43.01 20.25 -6.83
CA PRO A 28 -41.73 20.51 -7.45
C PRO A 28 -40.94 19.21 -7.37
N THR A 29 -40.80 18.55 -8.52
CA THR A 29 -39.77 17.55 -8.71
C THR A 29 -38.46 18.31 -8.77
N ASP A 30 -37.82 18.53 -7.62
CA ASP A 30 -36.41 18.89 -7.57
C ASP A 30 -35.62 17.69 -8.10
N SER A 31 -35.48 17.63 -9.42
CA SER A 31 -34.36 16.96 -10.03
C SER A 31 -33.14 17.71 -9.55
N VAL A 32 -32.49 17.20 -8.50
CA VAL A 32 -31.11 17.57 -8.17
C VAL A 32 -30.28 17.11 -9.38
N ALA A 33 -30.19 17.99 -10.38
CA ALA A 33 -29.19 17.87 -11.41
C ALA A 33 -27.86 17.81 -10.67
N ALA A 34 -27.19 16.66 -10.73
CA ALA A 34 -25.83 16.55 -10.23
C ALA A 34 -25.02 17.65 -10.92
N VAL A 35 -24.71 18.71 -10.17
CA VAL A 35 -23.81 19.76 -10.63
C VAL A 35 -22.50 19.04 -10.85
N VAL A 36 -22.13 18.83 -12.12
CA VAL A 36 -20.82 18.30 -12.48
C VAL A 36 -19.83 19.38 -12.07
N GLU A 37 -19.26 19.24 -10.88
CA GLU A 37 -18.22 20.15 -10.39
C GLU A 37 -17.10 20.20 -11.41
N ASN A 38 -16.67 21.41 -11.78
CA ASN A 38 -15.61 21.58 -12.76
C ASN A 38 -14.28 21.09 -12.16
N GLU A 39 -13.71 20.06 -12.77
CA GLU A 39 -12.43 19.50 -12.36
C GLU A 39 -11.26 20.37 -12.86
N ILE A 40 -10.39 20.76 -11.93
CA ILE A 40 -9.19 21.55 -12.19
C ILE A 40 -7.93 20.71 -11.92
N HIS A 41 -6.77 21.21 -12.35
CA HIS A 41 -5.46 20.62 -12.06
C HIS A 41 -5.31 19.11 -12.37
N LYS A 42 -5.87 18.66 -13.50
CA LYS A 42 -5.84 17.25 -13.94
C LYS A 42 -4.41 16.75 -14.17
N GLU A 43 -3.48 17.65 -14.48
CA GLU A 43 -2.04 17.37 -14.57
C GLU A 43 -1.43 16.87 -13.25
N LEU A 44 -2.09 17.09 -12.10
CA LEU A 44 -1.64 16.59 -10.79
C LEU A 44 -2.21 15.20 -10.46
N TYR A 45 -3.14 14.67 -11.26
CA TYR A 45 -3.77 13.37 -10.99
C TYR A 45 -2.76 12.23 -11.17
N GLY A 46 -2.95 11.17 -10.39
CA GLY A 46 -2.11 9.98 -10.42
C GLY A 46 -1.29 9.77 -9.15
N ASN A 47 -0.28 8.91 -9.26
CA ASN A 47 0.53 8.44 -8.13
C ASN A 47 1.76 9.32 -7.91
N TRP A 48 1.98 9.68 -6.66
CA TRP A 48 3.13 10.44 -6.19
C TRP A 48 3.85 9.59 -5.15
N VAL A 49 5.07 9.18 -5.49
CA VAL A 49 5.79 8.14 -4.75
C VAL A 49 7.12 8.68 -4.27
N GLY A 50 7.48 8.26 -3.06
CA GLY A 50 8.75 8.60 -2.43
C GLY A 50 8.78 8.12 -1.00
N ASP A 51 9.70 8.69 -0.24
CA ASP A 51 9.93 8.32 1.14
C ASP A 51 9.05 9.14 2.08
N PHE A 52 8.62 8.48 3.16
CA PHE A 52 7.78 9.07 4.20
C PHE A 52 8.53 9.06 5.53
N THR A 53 9.49 9.95 5.65
CA THR A 53 10.52 9.92 6.69
C THR A 53 10.02 10.52 8.01
N VAL A 54 10.38 9.91 9.14
CA VAL A 54 10.13 10.50 10.47
C VAL A 54 10.81 11.86 10.58
N ASP A 55 10.08 12.84 11.14
CA ASP A 55 10.64 14.16 11.41
C ASP A 55 11.83 14.06 12.38
N GLU A 56 12.90 14.81 12.10
CA GLU A 56 14.16 14.75 12.85
C GLU A 56 13.94 14.96 14.35
N LYS A 57 13.17 15.98 14.73
CA LYS A 57 12.88 16.27 16.14
C LYS A 57 12.10 15.14 16.81
N VAL A 58 11.14 14.54 16.08
CA VAL A 58 10.39 13.38 16.59
C VAL A 58 11.31 12.19 16.79
N SER A 59 12.28 11.98 15.89
CA SER A 59 13.25 10.90 16.02
C SER A 59 14.20 11.10 17.20
N GLU A 60 14.70 12.32 17.41
CA GLU A 60 15.54 12.70 18.55
C GLU A 60 14.79 12.49 19.86
N GLU A 61 13.52 12.92 19.93
CA GLU A 61 12.67 12.71 21.11
C GLU A 61 12.46 11.22 21.43
N ILE A 62 12.28 10.38 20.40
CA ILE A 62 12.16 8.92 20.61
C ILE A 62 13.46 8.36 21.21
N LEU A 63 14.61 8.74 20.65
CA LEU A 63 15.92 8.29 21.12
C LEU A 63 16.24 8.80 22.53
N GLN A 64 15.94 10.06 22.84
CA GLN A 64 16.15 10.63 24.18
C GLN A 64 15.30 9.93 25.24
N ASN A 65 14.05 9.60 24.91
CA ASN A 65 13.13 8.98 25.87
C ASN A 65 13.37 7.47 26.06
N LYS A 66 13.86 6.77 25.02
CA LYS A 66 13.97 5.30 25.03
C LYS A 66 15.39 4.76 24.97
N GLY A 67 16.39 5.59 24.69
CA GLY A 67 17.77 5.18 24.45
C GLY A 67 18.00 4.50 23.09
N GLU A 68 16.95 3.95 22.48
CA GLU A 68 16.97 3.26 21.18
C GLU A 68 15.63 3.40 20.44
N PHE A 69 15.65 3.16 19.13
CA PHE A 69 14.40 3.04 18.38
C PHE A 69 13.67 1.73 18.73
N PRO A 70 12.33 1.73 18.77
CA PRO A 70 11.57 0.49 18.96
C PRO A 70 11.97 -0.61 17.95
N ALA A 71 11.90 -1.87 18.36
CA ALA A 71 12.13 -2.98 17.44
C ALA A 71 11.19 -2.90 16.23
N GLY A 72 11.75 -3.04 15.02
CA GLY A 72 11.00 -2.92 13.77
C GLY A 72 10.54 -1.49 13.44
N PHE A 73 11.17 -0.47 14.05
CA PHE A 73 10.88 0.93 13.76
C PHE A 73 11.21 1.27 12.31
N ASP A 74 10.18 1.69 11.58
CA ASP A 74 10.30 2.07 10.18
C ASP A 74 10.48 3.58 10.05
N TYR A 75 11.74 3.99 9.98
CA TYR A 75 12.14 5.39 9.92
C TYR A 75 11.65 6.05 8.62
N SER A 76 11.70 5.34 7.49
CA SER A 76 11.41 5.92 6.17
C SER A 76 10.71 4.92 5.24
N PRO A 77 9.47 4.49 5.55
CA PRO A 77 8.70 3.66 4.65
C PRO A 77 8.42 4.39 3.34
N LYS A 78 8.23 3.63 2.26
CA LYS A 78 7.67 4.19 1.02
C LYS A 78 6.20 4.60 1.24
N ILE A 79 5.82 5.74 0.67
CA ILE A 79 4.44 6.18 0.51
C ILE A 79 4.09 6.29 -0.98
N ASN A 80 2.85 5.94 -1.32
CA ASN A 80 2.20 6.40 -2.54
C ASN A 80 0.99 7.28 -2.16
N LEU A 81 1.02 8.55 -2.56
CA LEU A 81 -0.11 9.46 -2.48
C LEU A 81 -0.75 9.57 -3.87
N THR A 82 -2.01 9.17 -3.98
CA THR A 82 -2.77 9.24 -5.23
C THR A 82 -3.75 10.40 -5.18
N ILE A 83 -3.60 11.36 -6.09
CA ILE A 83 -4.59 12.42 -6.31
C ILE A 83 -5.57 11.91 -7.38
N LYS A 84 -6.86 11.87 -7.04
CA LYS A 84 -7.90 11.32 -7.92
C LYS A 84 -8.76 12.40 -8.58
N ARG A 85 -9.11 13.44 -7.81
CA ARG A 85 -9.98 14.51 -8.26
C ARG A 85 -9.65 15.80 -7.53
N ILE A 86 -9.64 16.91 -8.24
CA ILE A 86 -9.48 18.26 -7.69
C ILE A 86 -10.59 19.12 -8.31
N THR A 87 -11.29 19.85 -7.46
CA THR A 87 -12.27 20.89 -7.80
C THR A 87 -11.91 22.15 -7.02
N ALA A 88 -12.64 23.24 -7.23
CA ALA A 88 -12.42 24.49 -6.50
C ALA A 88 -12.50 24.31 -4.97
N ASP A 89 -13.40 23.44 -4.49
CA ASP A 89 -13.68 23.31 -3.05
C ASP A 89 -13.20 22.00 -2.44
N THR A 90 -12.91 20.98 -3.25
CA THR A 90 -12.62 19.63 -2.76
C THR A 90 -11.52 18.95 -3.56
N VAL A 91 -10.60 18.30 -2.83
CA VAL A 91 -9.61 17.36 -3.33
C VAL A 91 -9.92 15.98 -2.76
N ILE A 92 -9.97 14.97 -3.63
CA ILE A 92 -10.13 13.56 -3.26
C ILE A 92 -8.87 12.80 -3.68
N GLY A 93 -8.35 12.01 -2.75
CA GLY A 93 -7.22 11.15 -2.98
C GLY A 93 -7.23 9.91 -2.09
N GLN A 94 -6.07 9.27 -2.01
CA GLN A 94 -5.77 8.24 -1.02
C GLN A 94 -4.26 8.23 -0.78
N ASN A 95 -3.84 7.68 0.35
CA ASN A 95 -2.45 7.26 0.53
C ASN A 95 -2.35 5.75 0.75
N VAL A 96 -1.18 5.22 0.46
CA VAL A 96 -0.78 3.85 0.78
C VAL A 96 0.57 3.90 1.49
N VAL A 97 0.59 3.48 2.75
CA VAL A 97 1.80 3.42 3.60
C VAL A 97 1.84 2.09 4.33
N LYS A 98 2.92 1.32 4.16
CA LYS A 98 3.09 0.00 4.80
C LYS A 98 1.89 -0.93 4.58
N GLY A 99 1.33 -0.93 3.36
CA GLY A 99 0.16 -1.73 2.99
C GLY A 99 -1.18 -1.20 3.50
N ASN A 100 -1.19 -0.15 4.31
CA ASN A 100 -2.43 0.49 4.77
C ASN A 100 -2.87 1.52 3.74
N LEU A 101 -4.09 1.35 3.22
CA LEU A 101 -4.73 2.30 2.31
C LEU A 101 -5.72 3.16 3.10
N ARG A 102 -5.61 4.48 2.98
CA ARG A 102 -6.50 5.44 3.64
C ARG A 102 -7.01 6.46 2.64
N PRO A 103 -8.34 6.71 2.57
CA PRO A 103 -8.87 7.77 1.73
C PRO A 103 -8.41 9.14 2.25
N LEU A 104 -8.26 10.09 1.35
CA LEU A 104 -7.91 11.47 1.66
C LEU A 104 -8.96 12.41 1.12
N VAL A 105 -9.41 13.35 1.94
CA VAL A 105 -10.33 14.41 1.52
C VAL A 105 -9.84 15.73 2.08
N GLY A 106 -9.89 16.79 1.28
CA GLY A 106 -9.52 18.10 1.77
C GLY A 106 -9.62 19.16 0.70
N LYS A 107 -8.75 20.17 0.76
CA LYS A 107 -8.83 21.38 -0.07
C LYS A 107 -7.50 21.72 -0.71
N ILE A 108 -7.60 22.57 -1.73
CA ILE A 108 -6.50 23.20 -2.44
C ILE A 108 -6.52 24.70 -2.15
N GLU A 109 -5.34 25.32 -2.10
CA GLU A 109 -5.19 26.77 -2.03
C GLU A 109 -4.15 27.21 -3.05
N GLU A 110 -4.53 28.16 -3.91
CA GLU A 110 -3.67 28.70 -4.96
C GLU A 110 -3.16 30.08 -4.56
N ASN A 111 -1.83 30.20 -4.40
CA ASN A 111 -1.16 31.44 -4.07
C ASN A 111 -0.10 31.73 -5.16
N GLY A 112 -0.53 32.39 -6.24
CA GLY A 112 0.31 32.63 -7.42
C GLY A 112 0.69 31.31 -8.10
N ASN A 113 1.99 31.03 -8.22
CA ASN A 113 2.49 29.78 -8.84
C ASN A 113 2.58 28.60 -7.86
N VAL A 114 2.18 28.78 -6.60
CA VAL A 114 2.28 27.74 -5.57
C VAL A 114 0.89 27.18 -5.29
N ILE A 115 0.74 25.89 -5.57
CA ILE A 115 -0.46 25.12 -5.23
C ILE A 115 -0.19 24.40 -3.92
N SER A 116 -1.01 24.70 -2.91
CA SER A 116 -0.95 24.08 -1.59
C SER A 116 -2.15 23.16 -1.36
N PHE A 117 -1.94 22.09 -0.60
CA PHE A 117 -2.94 21.08 -0.30
C PHE A 117 -3.00 20.85 1.21
N ILE A 118 -4.23 20.70 1.72
CA ILE A 118 -4.50 20.24 3.07
C ILE A 118 -5.50 19.09 2.95
N LEU A 119 -5.04 17.86 3.17
CA LEU A 119 -5.85 16.64 3.05
C LEU A 119 -5.86 15.85 4.36
N ASP A 120 -7.04 15.45 4.79
CA ASP A 120 -7.22 14.69 6.03
C ASP A 120 -7.54 13.22 5.72
N GLU A 121 -6.97 12.33 6.54
CA GLU A 121 -7.46 10.97 6.71
C GLU A 121 -8.75 10.95 7.56
N PRO A 122 -9.55 9.87 7.55
CA PRO A 122 -10.83 9.82 8.27
C PRO A 122 -10.81 10.11 9.77
N GLY A 123 -9.68 9.91 10.46
CA GLY A 123 -9.57 10.09 11.91
C GLY A 123 -10.15 8.94 12.74
N ASP A 124 -10.50 7.80 12.13
CA ASP A 124 -11.02 6.60 12.82
C ASP A 124 -9.91 5.67 13.32
N LYS A 125 -8.64 5.96 13.03
CA LYS A 125 -7.46 5.22 13.49
C LYS A 125 -6.49 6.16 14.21
N LYS A 126 -5.81 5.63 15.24
CA LYS A 126 -4.74 6.38 15.95
C LYS A 126 -3.59 6.80 15.03
N SER A 127 -3.39 6.06 13.93
CA SER A 127 -2.37 6.35 12.94
C SER A 127 -2.82 7.33 11.86
N ASP A 128 -4.00 7.94 11.99
CA ASP A 128 -4.48 8.94 11.04
C ASP A 128 -3.94 10.33 11.35
N GLY A 129 -3.86 11.13 10.30
CA GLY A 129 -3.42 12.51 10.39
C GLY A 129 -3.77 13.33 9.17
N ARG A 130 -3.14 14.50 9.14
CA ARG A 130 -3.29 15.53 8.12
C ARG A 130 -2.04 15.62 7.27
N PHE A 131 -2.23 15.64 5.96
CA PHE A 131 -1.21 15.95 4.97
C PHE A 131 -1.28 17.43 4.60
N GLU A 132 -0.14 18.12 4.71
CA GLU A 132 0.03 19.51 4.27
C GLU A 132 1.22 19.57 3.33
N PHE A 133 0.99 19.91 2.06
CA PHE A 133 2.04 19.87 1.05
C PHE A 133 1.83 20.87 -0.08
N LYS A 134 2.89 21.10 -0.85
CA LYS A 134 2.91 22.02 -1.97
C LYS A 134 3.47 21.31 -3.20
N TRP A 135 2.96 21.67 -4.37
CA TRP A 135 3.58 21.28 -5.63
C TRP A 135 4.60 22.32 -6.07
N LYS A 136 5.85 21.90 -6.28
CA LYS A 136 6.96 22.75 -6.73
C LYS A 136 7.89 21.95 -7.63
N ASN A 137 8.15 22.43 -8.84
CA ASN A 137 9.09 21.84 -9.79
C ASN A 137 8.92 20.31 -9.92
N ASP A 138 7.72 19.88 -10.34
CA ASP A 138 7.37 18.46 -10.55
C ASP A 138 7.46 17.55 -9.30
N THR A 139 7.46 18.15 -8.12
CA THR A 139 7.59 17.44 -6.85
C THR A 139 6.51 17.89 -5.87
N LEU A 140 5.89 16.94 -5.16
CA LEU A 140 5.11 17.26 -3.96
C LEU A 140 6.03 17.25 -2.74
N VAL A 141 6.08 18.36 -2.02
CA VAL A 141 6.90 18.50 -0.81
C VAL A 141 5.99 18.90 0.34
N GLY A 142 6.07 18.17 1.44
CA GLY A 142 5.24 18.48 2.60
C GLY A 142 5.46 17.56 3.78
N SER A 143 4.47 17.57 4.67
CA SER A 143 4.50 16.82 5.90
C SER A 143 3.14 16.18 6.19
N TRP A 144 3.19 15.14 7.01
CA TRP A 144 2.03 14.55 7.65
C TRP A 144 2.15 14.74 9.16
N THR A 145 1.05 15.11 9.80
CA THR A 145 0.96 15.27 11.26
C THR A 145 -0.17 14.41 11.79
N ALA A 146 0.13 13.55 12.77
CA ALA A 146 -0.86 12.69 13.41
C ALA A 146 -1.93 13.52 14.12
N PHE A 147 -3.18 13.06 14.09
CA PHE A 147 -4.25 13.64 14.92
C PHE A 147 -4.07 13.27 16.40
N ASP A 148 -3.77 12.00 16.67
CA ASP A 148 -3.50 11.49 18.02
C ASP A 148 -2.07 11.84 18.45
N GLN A 149 -1.90 12.68 19.47
CA GLN A 149 -0.57 13.05 19.98
C GLN A 149 0.06 11.96 20.88
N GLY A 150 -0.66 10.88 21.18
CA GLY A 150 -0.17 9.75 21.95
C GLY A 150 0.61 8.71 21.14
N VAL A 151 0.68 8.84 19.81
CA VAL A 151 1.49 7.92 18.98
C VAL A 151 2.97 8.27 19.04
N HIS A 152 3.83 7.25 18.88
CA HIS A 152 5.29 7.45 18.86
C HIS A 152 5.76 8.33 17.70
N VAL A 153 5.13 8.21 16.53
CA VAL A 153 5.49 9.01 15.35
C VAL A 153 4.39 10.00 15.07
N ARG A 154 4.56 11.23 15.57
CA ARG A 154 3.58 12.31 15.45
C ARG A 154 3.74 13.16 14.20
N LYS A 155 4.89 13.09 13.53
CA LYS A 155 5.19 13.86 12.32
C LYS A 155 6.11 13.12 11.37
N ARG A 156 5.83 13.25 10.07
CA ARG A 156 6.67 12.77 8.98
C ARG A 156 6.79 13.82 7.88
N ASN A 157 7.89 13.80 7.15
CA ASN A 157 8.14 14.65 5.99
C ASN A 157 8.27 13.79 4.73
N PHE A 158 7.93 14.37 3.58
CA PHE A 158 8.04 13.67 2.31
C PHE A 158 8.40 14.59 1.15
N LYS A 159 9.03 13.97 0.16
CA LYS A 159 9.30 14.52 -1.17
C LYS A 159 8.92 13.47 -2.21
N LEU A 160 7.82 13.71 -2.92
CA LEU A 160 7.23 12.73 -3.82
C LEU A 160 7.37 13.16 -5.27
N THR A 161 7.73 12.20 -6.12
CA THR A 161 7.80 12.39 -7.57
C THR A 161 6.65 11.66 -8.24
N LYS A 162 6.18 12.18 -9.37
CA LYS A 162 5.10 11.56 -10.11
C LYS A 162 5.58 10.23 -10.70
N LYS A 163 4.84 9.15 -10.46
CA LYS A 163 5.10 7.82 -11.04
C LYS A 163 3.86 7.33 -11.78
N GLN A 164 4.05 6.88 -13.01
CA GLN A 164 3.01 6.16 -13.73
C GLN A 164 3.00 4.72 -13.25
N PHE A 165 1.84 4.23 -12.83
CA PHE A 165 1.66 2.80 -12.53
C PHE A 165 1.07 2.12 -13.75
N VAL A 166 1.89 1.28 -14.39
CA VAL A 166 1.49 0.44 -15.51
C VAL A 166 2.08 -0.94 -15.26
N TYR A 167 1.24 -1.97 -15.25
CA TYR A 167 1.72 -3.35 -15.11
C TYR A 167 2.76 -3.67 -16.19
N ASN A 168 3.91 -4.21 -15.76
CA ASN A 168 4.96 -4.65 -16.67
C ASN A 168 5.64 -5.92 -16.13
N ALA A 169 5.36 -7.04 -16.78
CA ALA A 169 5.91 -8.34 -16.44
C ALA A 169 7.44 -8.44 -16.58
N ASN A 170 8.10 -7.49 -17.26
CA ASN A 170 9.56 -7.48 -17.43
C ASN A 170 10.31 -6.86 -16.22
N LEU A 171 9.61 -6.21 -15.30
CA LEU A 171 10.25 -5.56 -14.15
C LEU A 171 10.85 -6.63 -13.22
N MET A 172 12.15 -6.57 -13.00
CA MET A 172 12.89 -7.44 -12.08
C MET A 172 13.49 -6.61 -10.95
N LEU A 173 13.80 -7.23 -9.82
CA LEU A 173 14.62 -6.60 -8.80
C LEU A 173 15.96 -6.17 -9.41
N PRO A 174 16.49 -5.00 -9.04
CA PRO A 174 17.79 -4.54 -9.54
C PRO A 174 18.87 -5.56 -9.17
N ASN A 175 19.76 -5.83 -10.13
CA ASN A 175 20.88 -6.75 -10.00
C ASN A 175 22.05 -6.16 -10.80
N ASP A 176 22.78 -5.26 -10.17
CA ASP A 176 24.04 -4.72 -10.69
C ASP A 176 25.23 -5.60 -10.28
N GLU A 177 26.40 -5.37 -10.90
CA GLU A 177 27.63 -6.15 -10.63
C GLU A 177 28.13 -6.03 -9.17
N HIS A 178 27.57 -5.10 -8.39
CA HIS A 178 27.89 -4.87 -6.98
C HIS A 178 26.72 -5.21 -6.04
N SER A 179 25.69 -5.89 -6.56
CA SER A 179 24.50 -6.19 -5.78
C SER A 179 24.82 -7.28 -4.77
N GLU A 180 24.95 -6.85 -3.52
CA GLU A 180 24.98 -7.74 -2.36
C GLU A 180 23.74 -8.65 -2.36
N PRO A 181 23.83 -9.85 -1.79
CA PRO A 181 22.68 -10.72 -1.67
C PRO A 181 21.57 -10.00 -0.91
N LEU A 182 20.31 -10.25 -1.30
CA LEU A 182 19.17 -9.69 -0.57
C LEU A 182 19.05 -10.39 0.79
N ILE A 183 19.43 -9.68 1.85
CA ILE A 183 19.40 -10.16 3.23
C ILE A 183 18.07 -9.78 3.89
N ASP A 184 17.43 -10.73 4.59
CA ASP A 184 16.27 -10.45 5.41
C ASP A 184 16.69 -10.00 6.81
N TRP A 185 16.78 -8.69 7.01
CA TRP A 185 17.22 -8.08 8.27
C TRP A 185 16.19 -8.17 9.41
N TYR A 186 14.95 -8.57 9.10
CA TYR A 186 13.84 -8.57 10.07
C TYR A 186 13.44 -9.97 10.53
N ALA A 187 14.01 -11.02 9.94
CA ALA A 187 13.77 -12.43 10.31
C ALA A 187 15.06 -13.12 10.81
N SER A 188 15.82 -12.45 11.67
CA SER A 188 17.07 -12.97 12.23
C SER A 188 16.84 -14.12 13.23
N LYS A 189 17.88 -14.93 13.42
CA LYS A 189 18.00 -15.90 14.51
C LYS A 189 19.15 -15.51 15.41
N LYS A 190 18.96 -15.65 16.72
CA LYS A 190 20.04 -15.48 17.70
C LYS A 190 20.70 -16.81 17.95
N GLU A 191 22.03 -16.85 17.87
CA GLU A 191 22.85 -18.00 18.25
C GLU A 191 23.80 -17.59 19.36
N THR A 192 23.89 -18.41 20.41
CA THR A 192 24.80 -18.18 21.52
C THR A 192 26.05 -19.02 21.30
N GLN A 193 27.21 -18.36 21.26
CA GLN A 193 28.51 -19.01 21.16
C GLN A 193 29.30 -18.75 22.43
N THR A 194 29.80 -19.83 23.03
CA THR A 194 30.67 -19.76 24.20
C THR A 194 32.11 -20.02 23.77
N VAL A 195 33.02 -19.13 24.14
CA VAL A 195 34.46 -19.25 23.86
C VAL A 195 35.19 -19.26 25.19
N GLU A 196 35.97 -20.31 25.42
CA GLU A 196 36.87 -20.41 26.56
C GLU A 196 38.23 -19.79 26.19
N ASP A 197 38.75 -18.95 27.08
CA ASP A 197 40.07 -18.32 26.98
C ASP A 197 40.74 -18.40 28.35
N GLY A 198 41.60 -19.41 28.51
CA GLY A 198 42.17 -19.78 29.81
C GLY A 198 41.08 -20.15 30.83
N ASP A 199 41.09 -19.47 31.98
CA ASP A 199 40.09 -19.65 33.05
C ASP A 199 38.83 -18.77 32.85
N THR A 200 38.74 -18.04 31.74
CA THR A 200 37.63 -17.13 31.45
C THR A 200 36.74 -17.70 30.35
N THR A 201 35.43 -17.59 30.55
CA THR A 201 34.43 -17.99 29.55
C THR A 201 33.69 -16.76 29.04
N TYR A 202 33.81 -16.49 27.74
CA TYR A 202 33.07 -15.44 27.06
C TYR A 202 31.85 -16.01 26.35
N THR A 203 30.70 -15.38 26.49
CA THR A 203 29.47 -15.74 25.78
C THR A 203 29.10 -14.61 24.83
N TYR A 204 29.04 -14.94 23.54
CA TYR A 204 28.63 -14.04 22.47
C TYR A 204 27.23 -14.41 22.00
N ILE A 205 26.41 -13.40 21.71
CA ILE A 205 25.11 -13.59 21.05
C ILE A 205 25.24 -13.01 19.65
N ASN A 206 25.22 -13.88 18.65
CA ASN A 206 25.32 -13.51 17.24
C ASN A 206 23.93 -13.46 16.63
N ASP A 207 23.66 -12.42 15.84
CA ASP A 207 22.49 -12.37 14.96
C ASP A 207 22.85 -13.00 13.60
N LEU A 208 22.12 -14.03 13.23
CA LEU A 208 22.21 -14.70 11.93
C LEU A 208 21.02 -14.30 11.06
N TYR A 209 21.26 -14.06 9.77
CA TYR A 209 20.25 -13.65 8.82
C TYR A 209 20.17 -14.62 7.65
N ARG A 210 19.01 -14.66 7.02
CA ARG A 210 18.81 -15.41 5.78
C ARG A 210 19.06 -14.51 4.58
N ALA A 211 19.71 -15.05 3.55
CA ALA A 211 20.08 -14.32 2.36
C ALA A 211 19.65 -15.05 1.09
N ALA A 212 19.09 -14.30 0.15
CA ALA A 212 18.63 -14.80 -1.13
C ALA A 212 19.81 -15.16 -2.04
N SER A 213 19.62 -16.16 -2.89
CA SER A 213 20.52 -16.51 -3.98
C SER A 213 20.27 -15.64 -5.21
N PRO A 214 21.22 -15.57 -6.18
CA PRO A 214 21.02 -14.83 -7.43
C PRO A 214 19.84 -15.29 -8.29
N ALA A 215 19.17 -16.39 -7.94
CA ALA A 215 17.99 -16.87 -8.66
C ALA A 215 16.83 -15.85 -8.64
N VAL A 216 16.71 -15.05 -7.57
CA VAL A 216 15.64 -14.03 -7.43
C VAL A 216 15.70 -12.94 -8.50
N PHE A 217 16.87 -12.72 -9.09
CA PHE A 217 17.09 -11.76 -10.17
C PHE A 217 16.88 -12.34 -11.58
N LYS A 218 16.72 -13.68 -11.69
CA LYS A 218 16.67 -14.40 -12.96
C LYS A 218 15.30 -15.04 -13.21
N LEU A 219 14.70 -15.65 -12.19
CA LEU A 219 13.44 -16.38 -12.32
C LEU A 219 12.26 -15.41 -12.35
N ASN A 220 11.64 -15.29 -13.52
CA ASN A 220 10.51 -14.40 -13.73
C ASN A 220 9.17 -15.16 -13.77
N GLY A 221 8.53 -15.28 -12.60
CA GLY A 221 7.22 -15.94 -12.46
C GLY A 221 6.03 -15.29 -13.18
N SER A 222 6.21 -14.13 -13.83
CA SER A 222 5.19 -13.50 -14.70
C SER A 222 5.43 -13.76 -16.19
N LYS A 223 6.55 -14.36 -16.57
CA LYS A 223 6.96 -14.55 -17.99
C LYS A 223 7.20 -16.00 -18.37
N MET A 224 7.63 -16.83 -17.44
CA MET A 224 7.92 -18.24 -17.69
C MET A 224 7.11 -19.14 -16.76
N LYS A 225 6.78 -20.34 -17.23
CA LYS A 225 6.19 -21.37 -16.37
C LYS A 225 7.31 -21.97 -15.52
N LEU A 226 7.18 -21.87 -14.20
CA LEU A 226 8.14 -22.42 -13.25
C LEU A 226 7.88 -23.93 -13.09
N THR A 227 8.96 -24.69 -13.03
CA THR A 227 8.93 -26.15 -12.86
C THR A 227 9.51 -26.55 -11.51
N GLU A 228 9.26 -27.79 -11.09
CA GLU A 228 9.88 -28.33 -9.88
C GLU A 228 11.42 -28.34 -9.95
N GLY A 229 11.98 -28.53 -11.15
CA GLY A 229 13.42 -28.49 -11.39
C GLY A 229 14.03 -27.13 -11.09
N ASP A 230 13.31 -26.05 -11.40
CA ASP A 230 13.75 -24.67 -11.14
C ASP A 230 13.75 -24.33 -9.65
N LEU A 231 12.84 -24.95 -8.88
CA LEU A 231 12.53 -24.52 -7.51
C LEU A 231 13.14 -25.40 -6.41
N LYS A 232 13.42 -26.68 -6.69
CA LYS A 232 13.81 -27.66 -5.67
C LYS A 232 15.08 -27.35 -4.88
N ASN A 233 15.98 -26.54 -5.43
CA ASN A 233 17.25 -26.18 -4.80
C ASN A 233 17.24 -24.74 -4.27
N LEU A 234 16.11 -24.04 -4.36
CA LEU A 234 16.00 -22.66 -3.88
C LEU A 234 15.73 -22.62 -2.39
N LYS A 235 16.27 -21.60 -1.73
CA LYS A 235 16.01 -21.31 -0.32
C LYS A 235 14.57 -20.83 -0.16
N LYS A 236 14.04 -20.89 1.06
CA LYS A 236 12.69 -20.37 1.33
C LYS A 236 12.57 -18.88 1.01
N LEU A 237 13.57 -18.08 1.34
CA LEU A 237 13.60 -16.65 1.01
C LEU A 237 13.55 -16.40 -0.50
N ASP A 238 14.24 -17.22 -1.31
CA ASP A 238 14.23 -17.09 -2.77
C ASP A 238 12.80 -17.22 -3.32
N LEU A 239 12.10 -18.26 -2.86
CA LEU A 239 10.74 -18.56 -3.27
C LEU A 239 9.78 -17.43 -2.84
N GLU A 240 9.93 -16.94 -1.61
CA GLU A 240 9.14 -15.82 -1.08
C GLU A 240 9.33 -14.55 -1.93
N ILE A 241 10.57 -14.20 -2.27
CA ILE A 241 10.90 -13.02 -3.08
C ILE A 241 10.38 -13.18 -4.52
N ILE A 242 10.59 -14.33 -5.17
CA ILE A 242 10.09 -14.59 -6.53
C ILE A 242 8.57 -14.49 -6.57
N ARG A 243 7.86 -15.09 -5.59
CA ARG A 243 6.41 -14.99 -5.48
C ARG A 243 5.96 -13.55 -5.27
N ASN A 244 6.57 -12.84 -4.32
CA ASN A 244 6.18 -11.46 -4.00
C ASN A 244 6.48 -10.50 -5.16
N THR A 245 7.50 -10.76 -5.98
CA THR A 245 7.78 -9.96 -7.17
C THR A 245 6.62 -9.98 -8.17
N ILE A 246 5.89 -11.09 -8.28
CA ILE A 246 4.65 -11.16 -9.08
C ILE A 246 3.62 -10.15 -8.56
N PHE A 247 3.35 -10.16 -7.26
CA PHE A 247 2.41 -9.24 -6.61
C PHE A 247 2.86 -7.77 -6.71
N ALA A 248 4.16 -7.51 -6.55
CA ALA A 248 4.74 -6.17 -6.64
C ALA A 248 4.53 -5.51 -8.02
N ARG A 249 4.64 -6.29 -9.10
CA ARG A 249 4.38 -5.81 -10.48
C ARG A 249 2.94 -5.36 -10.71
N HIS A 250 2.00 -5.95 -9.98
CA HIS A 250 0.59 -5.57 -9.96
C HIS A 250 0.28 -4.44 -8.97
N GLY A 251 1.30 -3.86 -8.32
CA GLY A 251 1.12 -2.77 -7.37
C GLY A 251 0.53 -3.21 -6.04
N TYR A 252 0.73 -4.46 -5.64
CA TYR A 252 0.31 -4.94 -4.33
C TYR A 252 1.08 -4.23 -3.21
N ALA A 253 0.36 -3.70 -2.23
CA ALA A 253 0.91 -2.96 -1.11
C ALA A 253 1.21 -3.89 0.06
N PHE A 254 2.48 -4.29 0.22
CA PHE A 254 2.89 -5.19 1.30
C PHE A 254 2.77 -4.54 2.68
N THR A 255 2.32 -5.32 3.67
CA THR A 255 2.23 -4.88 5.08
C THR A 255 3.47 -5.28 5.89
N LYS A 256 3.99 -6.49 5.64
CA LYS A 256 5.11 -7.06 6.40
C LYS A 256 6.42 -6.38 6.04
N ILE A 257 7.14 -5.90 7.06
CA ILE A 257 8.41 -5.19 6.90
C ILE A 257 9.49 -6.05 6.24
N ASN A 258 9.51 -7.35 6.55
CA ASN A 258 10.45 -8.30 5.95
C ASN A 258 10.22 -8.54 4.45
N VAL A 259 9.05 -8.19 3.90
CA VAL A 259 8.81 -8.21 2.45
C VAL A 259 9.09 -6.83 1.86
N ARG A 260 8.58 -5.78 2.52
CA ARG A 260 8.78 -4.39 2.08
C ARG A 260 10.23 -4.01 1.90
N GLN A 261 11.14 -4.49 2.75
CA GLN A 261 12.57 -4.19 2.61
C GLN A 261 13.14 -4.48 1.22
N PHE A 262 12.57 -5.45 0.49
CA PHE A 262 13.05 -5.82 -0.84
C PHE A 262 12.42 -5.00 -1.97
N PHE A 263 11.29 -4.34 -1.73
CA PHE A 263 10.53 -3.63 -2.77
C PHE A 263 10.44 -2.12 -2.53
N ASP A 264 10.42 -1.67 -1.28
CA ASP A 264 10.39 -0.25 -0.93
C ASP A 264 11.61 0.53 -1.50
N PRO A 265 12.82 -0.04 -1.65
CA PRO A 265 13.91 0.65 -2.33
C PRO A 265 13.82 0.64 -3.87
N VAL A 266 12.88 -0.12 -4.46
CA VAL A 266 12.87 -0.41 -5.89
C VAL A 266 12.11 0.66 -6.66
N ASP A 267 12.77 1.30 -7.64
CA ASP A 267 12.25 2.47 -8.37
C ASP A 267 10.96 2.26 -9.15
N TRP A 268 10.77 1.05 -9.69
CA TRP A 268 9.60 0.69 -10.48
C TRP A 268 8.41 0.26 -9.61
N TYR A 269 8.63 -0.02 -8.33
CA TYR A 269 7.58 -0.49 -7.43
C TYR A 269 6.73 0.68 -6.94
N VAL A 270 5.43 0.61 -7.25
CA VAL A 270 4.42 1.59 -6.85
C VAL A 270 3.32 0.83 -6.10
N PRO A 271 3.18 0.98 -4.78
CA PRO A 271 2.11 0.33 -4.02
C PRO A 271 0.77 1.03 -4.28
N VAL A 272 -0.23 0.33 -4.81
CA VAL A 272 -1.53 0.91 -5.23
C VAL A 272 -2.71 0.24 -4.55
N SER A 273 -2.69 -1.09 -4.38
CA SER A 273 -3.83 -1.88 -3.90
C SER A 273 -3.43 -2.88 -2.82
N ASN A 274 -4.36 -3.21 -1.93
CA ASN A 274 -4.21 -4.31 -0.96
C ASN A 274 -4.73 -5.66 -1.49
N ASP A 275 -5.29 -5.68 -2.70
CA ASP A 275 -5.73 -6.89 -3.39
C ASP A 275 -5.46 -6.73 -4.89
N VAL A 276 -4.78 -7.72 -5.47
CA VAL A 276 -4.47 -7.79 -6.90
C VAL A 276 -4.89 -9.14 -7.51
N THR A 277 -5.72 -9.91 -6.81
CA THR A 277 -6.06 -11.29 -7.17
C THR A 277 -6.77 -11.40 -8.52
N LYS A 278 -7.53 -10.38 -8.92
CA LYS A 278 -8.28 -10.33 -10.18
C LYS A 278 -7.38 -9.99 -11.38
N GLU A 279 -6.29 -9.30 -11.11
CA GLU A 279 -5.32 -8.80 -12.08
C GLU A 279 -4.29 -9.88 -12.47
N LEU A 280 -4.10 -10.89 -11.62
CA LEU A 280 -3.19 -12.00 -11.88
C LEU A 280 -3.57 -12.75 -13.17
N SER A 281 -2.57 -13.06 -14.00
CA SER A 281 -2.73 -13.97 -15.13
C SER A 281 -2.88 -15.42 -14.69
N LYS A 282 -3.36 -16.30 -15.58
CA LYS A 282 -3.37 -17.75 -15.30
C LYS A 282 -1.96 -18.28 -15.01
N LEU A 283 -0.97 -17.86 -15.79
CA LEU A 283 0.43 -18.24 -15.60
C LEU A 283 0.92 -17.87 -14.20
N GLU A 284 0.67 -16.64 -13.78
CA GLU A 284 1.07 -16.15 -12.44
C GLU A 284 0.37 -16.94 -11.34
N ARG A 285 -0.94 -17.22 -11.46
CA ARG A 285 -1.64 -18.06 -10.47
C ARG A 285 -1.05 -19.47 -10.37
N ASP A 286 -0.77 -20.10 -11.50
CA ASP A 286 -0.17 -21.44 -11.55
C ASP A 286 1.23 -21.43 -10.88
N ASN A 287 2.03 -20.40 -11.17
CA ASN A 287 3.36 -20.21 -10.58
C ASN A 287 3.31 -19.89 -9.08
N ILE A 288 2.39 -19.04 -8.64
CA ILE A 288 2.17 -18.72 -7.21
C ILE A 288 1.81 -20.00 -6.45
N ALA A 289 0.99 -20.89 -7.03
CA ALA A 289 0.59 -22.14 -6.40
C ALA A 289 1.78 -23.09 -6.17
N ILE A 290 2.65 -23.28 -7.18
CA ILE A 290 3.84 -24.13 -7.03
C ILE A 290 4.88 -23.49 -6.10
N LEU A 291 5.15 -22.18 -6.21
CA LEU A 291 6.04 -21.45 -5.29
C LEU A 291 5.59 -21.62 -3.83
N THR A 292 4.30 -21.38 -3.56
CA THR A 292 3.72 -21.53 -2.22
C THR A 292 3.80 -22.96 -1.71
N ARG A 293 3.75 -23.97 -2.59
CA ARG A 293 3.96 -25.38 -2.20
C ARG A 293 5.39 -25.64 -1.77
N PHE A 294 6.38 -25.15 -2.52
CA PHE A 294 7.80 -25.34 -2.20
C PHE A 294 8.21 -24.56 -0.94
N GLU A 295 7.67 -23.37 -0.72
CA GLU A 295 7.93 -22.57 0.50
C GLU A 295 7.61 -23.30 1.81
N LYS A 296 6.67 -24.26 1.79
CA LYS A 296 6.30 -25.05 2.98
C LYS A 296 7.40 -26.01 3.43
N TYR A 297 8.26 -26.44 2.50
CA TYR A 297 9.27 -27.48 2.75
C TYR A 297 10.70 -26.95 2.62
N ALA A 298 10.90 -25.82 1.94
CA ALA A 298 12.19 -25.18 1.82
C ALA A 298 12.69 -24.64 3.16
N THR A 299 13.99 -24.74 3.38
CA THR A 299 14.71 -24.17 4.53
C THR A 299 15.56 -22.98 4.08
N ASP A 300 15.85 -22.09 5.03
CA ASP A 300 16.82 -21.02 4.84
C ASP A 300 18.15 -21.38 5.51
N ASN A 301 19.24 -20.92 4.91
CA ASN A 301 20.55 -20.89 5.56
C ASN A 301 20.69 -19.55 6.28
N TYR A 302 21.27 -19.59 7.47
CA TYR A 302 21.42 -18.45 8.36
C TYR A 302 22.90 -18.19 8.57
N ASP A 303 23.35 -17.02 8.13
CA ASP A 303 24.77 -16.61 8.17
C ASP A 303 24.91 -15.27 8.90
N GLN A 304 26.10 -14.99 9.42
CA GLN A 304 26.42 -13.70 10.03
C GLN A 304 26.80 -12.68 8.95
N PHE A 305 26.24 -11.48 9.02
CA PHE A 305 26.57 -10.37 8.12
C PHE A 305 27.03 -9.17 8.94
N GLY A 306 28.09 -8.50 8.47
CA GLY A 306 28.56 -7.25 9.06
C GLY A 306 27.58 -6.11 8.80
N ARG A 307 27.43 -5.19 9.76
CA ARG A 307 26.82 -3.88 9.56
C ARG A 307 27.90 -2.82 9.47
#